data_AF-E5Y1T8-F1
#
_entry.id   AF-E5Y1T8-F1
#
_cell.length_a   1.000
_cell.length_b   1.000
_cell.length_c   1.000
_cell.angle_alpha   90.00
_cell.angle_beta   90.00
_cell.angle_gamma   90.00
#
_symmetry.space_group_name_H-M   'P 1'
#
loop_
_entity.id
_entity.type
_entity.pdbx_description
1 polymer ?
#
loop_
_entity_poly.entity_id
_entity_poly.type
_entity_poly.pdbx_seq_one_letter_code
_entity_poly.pdbx_strand_id
1 'polypeptide(L)'
;MSQQPQTTTLSELKKPVPPLDPSIKAGFDTVGGFDLIQRTAKLFAASNIVPQQFQGNLPNCVIAVDMALRMGANPLMVCQNLYIVHGRPAWSAQFLIATLNQCGRFTSIRYEFQGEEGKDEWGCRAVATELATGEKLTGPLITIGLAKKEGWYGKNGSKWQSMPELMLRYRAASWFVRAYAPEIAMGLKTAEEVQDTYALEPAEDGTYRVSVQEMKEEAQDRDTPSKRSRPTNAEMEARRKEAADAWLATGNPIEDVEKLVNAYARNWTTAQCEKAKQLAAEAMRNGAQQDAPEVPAQPEAQPAPAANMITCPKTETQVSDWTCSDCEQRAGCPAWAE
;
A
#
# COMPACT_ATOMS: atom_id res chain seq x y z
N MET A 1 20.29 23.87 -18.40
CA MET A 1 19.85 24.24 -17.04
C MET A 1 20.67 23.44 -16.05
N SER A 2 21.79 24.00 -15.59
CA SER A 2 22.66 23.37 -14.60
C SER A 2 22.03 23.52 -13.23
N GLN A 3 21.75 22.40 -12.56
CA GLN A 3 21.33 22.41 -11.16
C GLN A 3 22.51 22.87 -10.30
N GLN A 4 22.37 24.01 -9.62
CA GLN A 4 23.34 24.45 -8.63
C GLN A 4 23.32 23.49 -7.42
N PRO A 5 24.49 23.12 -6.87
CA PRO A 5 24.55 22.31 -5.66
C PRO A 5 24.06 23.14 -4.47
N GLN A 6 23.08 22.62 -3.71
CA GLN A 6 22.62 23.26 -2.49
C GLN A 6 23.75 23.22 -1.45
N THR A 7 24.43 24.35 -1.26
CA THR A 7 25.43 24.55 -0.21
C THR A 7 24.73 24.83 1.11
N THR A 8 24.46 23.78 1.89
CA THR A 8 23.98 23.95 3.27
C THR A 8 25.10 24.57 4.10
N THR A 9 24.84 25.72 4.72
CA THR A 9 25.87 26.48 5.42
C THR A 9 26.22 25.82 6.76
N LEU A 10 27.48 25.90 7.19
CA LEU A 10 27.95 25.35 8.48
C LEU A 10 27.19 25.95 9.69
N SER A 11 26.58 27.11 9.50
CA SER A 11 25.68 27.77 10.45
C SER A 11 24.32 27.07 10.58
N GLU A 12 23.80 26.45 9.52
CA GLU A 12 22.55 25.68 9.57
C GLU A 12 22.73 24.32 10.24
N LEU A 13 23.88 23.67 10.06
CA LEU A 13 24.24 22.42 10.74
C LEU A 13 24.47 22.59 12.26
N LYS A 14 24.73 23.83 12.70
CA LYS A 14 24.91 24.19 14.12
C LYS A 14 23.63 24.64 14.82
N LYS A 15 22.49 24.71 14.10
CA LYS A 15 21.21 25.03 14.76
C LYS A 15 20.91 23.89 15.74
N PRO A 16 20.75 24.17 17.04
CA PRO A 16 20.37 23.15 18.00
C PRO A 16 19.04 22.56 17.54
N VAL A 17 18.97 21.23 17.47
CA VAL A 17 17.71 20.52 17.25
C VAL A 17 16.74 21.06 18.29
N PRO A 18 15.57 21.62 17.89
CA PRO A 18 14.60 22.14 18.83
C PRO A 18 14.32 21.06 19.89
N PRO A 19 14.32 21.41 21.19
CA PRO A 19 14.02 20.44 22.22
C PRO A 19 12.66 19.81 21.93
N LEU A 20 12.59 18.48 21.99
CA LEU A 20 11.34 17.75 21.86
C LEU A 20 10.41 18.25 22.97
N ASP A 21 9.26 18.80 22.61
CA ASP A 21 8.22 19.13 23.58
C ASP A 21 7.82 17.84 24.31
N PRO A 22 7.88 17.79 25.65
CA PRO A 22 7.47 16.63 26.44
C PRO A 22 5.99 16.21 26.23
N SER A 23 5.18 17.03 25.55
CA SER A 23 3.82 16.70 25.14
C SER A 23 3.74 15.80 23.88
N ILE A 24 4.84 15.60 23.16
CA ILE A 24 4.85 14.83 21.90
C ILE A 24 4.63 13.35 22.19
N LYS A 25 3.46 12.85 21.82
CA LYS A 25 3.13 11.42 21.86
C LYS A 25 3.57 10.75 20.57
N ALA A 26 4.17 9.57 20.72
CA ALA A 26 4.47 8.70 19.60
C ALA A 26 3.16 8.32 18.88
N GLY A 27 3.08 8.57 17.57
CA GLY A 27 1.88 8.31 16.78
C GLY A 27 2.07 8.69 15.31
N PHE A 28 1.13 8.30 14.45
CA PHE A 28 1.15 8.67 13.03
C PHE A 28 0.46 10.02 12.74
N ASP A 29 -0.28 10.56 13.72
CA ASP A 29 -1.19 11.69 13.50
C ASP A 29 -0.48 13.05 13.41
N THR A 30 0.74 13.15 13.94
CA THR A 30 1.50 14.41 13.98
C THR A 30 2.92 14.20 13.49
N VAL A 31 3.52 15.25 12.91
CA VAL A 31 4.92 15.21 12.45
C VAL A 31 5.87 14.89 13.60
N GLY A 32 5.66 15.51 14.77
CA GLY A 32 6.46 15.25 15.97
C GLY A 32 6.31 13.82 16.48
N GLY A 33 5.08 13.29 16.52
CA GLY A 33 4.81 11.92 16.93
C GLY A 33 5.41 10.89 15.98
N PHE A 34 5.37 11.16 14.68
CA PHE A 34 5.93 10.28 13.67
C PHE A 34 7.47 10.26 13.73
N ASP A 35 8.10 11.42 13.96
CA ASP A 35 9.54 11.49 14.20
C ASP A 35 9.95 10.74 15.47
N LEU A 36 9.17 10.84 16.55
CA LEU A 36 9.41 10.09 17.78
C LEU A 36 9.29 8.58 17.56
N ILE A 37 8.25 8.10 16.87
CA ILE A 37 8.12 6.69 16.50
C ILE A 37 9.33 6.22 15.70
N GLN A 38 9.77 7.00 14.70
CA GLN A 38 10.93 6.65 13.89
C GLN A 38 12.21 6.59 14.72
N ARG A 39 12.42 7.52 15.65
CA ARG A 39 13.59 7.50 16.55
C ARG A 39 13.60 6.27 17.44
N THR A 40 12.44 5.92 18.03
CA THR A 40 12.29 4.70 18.83
C THR A 40 12.50 3.45 17.97
N ALA A 41 11.94 3.41 16.76
CA ALA A 41 12.11 2.29 15.84
C ALA A 41 13.56 2.12 15.37
N LYS A 42 14.34 3.20 15.22
CA LYS A 42 15.78 3.15 14.92
C LYS A 42 16.57 2.44 16.04
N LEU A 43 16.20 2.63 17.31
CA LEU A 43 16.81 1.90 18.43
C LEU A 43 16.59 0.39 18.27
N PHE A 44 15.36 -0.02 17.98
CA PHE A 44 15.02 -1.44 17.79
C PHE A 44 15.72 -2.02 16.55
N ALA A 45 15.74 -1.30 15.44
CA ALA A 45 16.41 -1.74 14.22
C ALA A 45 17.93 -1.93 14.38
N ALA A 46 18.56 -1.18 15.29
CA ALA A 46 19.99 -1.32 15.61
C ALA A 46 20.28 -2.38 16.70
N SER A 47 19.26 -2.91 17.38
CA SER A 47 19.44 -3.89 18.44
C SER A 47 19.58 -5.30 17.88
N ASN A 48 20.49 -6.09 18.46
CA ASN A 48 20.62 -7.52 18.16
C ASN A 48 19.68 -8.41 19.02
N ILE A 49 18.96 -7.83 19.98
CA ILE A 49 18.01 -8.56 20.82
C ILE A 49 16.66 -8.74 20.10
N VAL A 50 16.32 -7.86 19.15
CA VAL A 50 15.12 -8.03 18.33
C VAL A 50 15.33 -9.12 17.27
N PRO A 51 14.27 -9.81 16.82
CA PRO A 51 14.40 -10.84 15.79
C PRO A 51 14.95 -10.28 14.47
N GLN A 52 15.61 -11.15 13.70
CA GLN A 52 16.34 -10.78 12.47
C GLN A 52 15.48 -9.98 11.46
N GLN A 53 14.19 -10.28 11.37
CA GLN A 53 13.23 -9.58 10.49
C GLN A 53 13.01 -8.09 10.83
N PHE A 54 13.41 -7.66 12.04
CA PHE A 54 13.35 -6.26 12.51
C PHE A 54 14.74 -5.58 12.47
N GLN A 55 15.83 -6.35 12.47
CA GLN A 55 17.19 -5.82 12.43
C GLN A 55 17.47 -5.12 11.09
N GLY A 56 17.96 -3.88 11.15
CA GLY A 56 18.17 -3.05 9.97
C GLY A 56 16.89 -2.67 9.20
N ASN A 57 15.70 -3.04 9.69
CA ASN A 57 14.43 -2.81 9.02
C ASN A 57 13.57 -1.80 9.80
N LEU A 58 13.85 -0.52 9.55
CA LEU A 58 13.12 0.58 10.19
C LEU A 58 11.60 0.52 9.96
N PRO A 59 11.08 0.27 8.73
CA PRO A 59 9.63 0.13 8.52
C PRO A 59 8.98 -0.92 9.40
N ASN A 60 9.57 -2.12 9.51
CA ASN A 60 9.01 -3.18 10.36
C ASN A 60 9.02 -2.78 11.85
N CYS A 61 10.09 -2.14 12.32
CA CYS A 61 10.17 -1.63 13.69
C CYS A 61 9.14 -0.53 13.97
N VAL A 62 8.89 0.37 13.01
CA VAL A 62 7.85 1.41 13.13
C VAL A 62 6.48 0.78 13.32
N ILE A 63 6.13 -0.23 12.51
CA ILE A 63 4.86 -0.95 12.63
C ILE A 63 4.76 -1.70 13.97
N ALA A 64 5.84 -2.36 14.41
CA ALA A 64 5.84 -3.05 15.70
C ALA A 64 5.67 -2.09 16.89
N VAL A 65 6.30 -0.91 16.84
CA VAL A 65 6.15 0.13 17.86
C VAL A 65 4.73 0.70 17.88
N ASP A 66 4.14 1.01 16.71
CA ASP A 66 2.75 1.45 16.63
C ASP A 66 1.78 0.39 17.18
N MET A 67 1.99 -0.87 16.81
CA MET A 67 1.19 -1.98 17.31
C MET A 67 1.26 -2.08 18.84
N ALA A 68 2.47 -1.95 19.39
CA ALA A 68 2.67 -1.95 20.83
C ALA A 68 1.95 -0.79 21.53
N LEU A 69 1.97 0.41 20.95
CA LEU A 69 1.24 1.57 21.47
C LEU A 69 -0.27 1.35 21.48
N ARG A 70 -0.84 0.78 20.41
CA ARG A 70 -2.28 0.44 20.33
C ARG A 70 -2.69 -0.59 21.37
N MET A 71 -1.83 -1.57 21.65
CA MET A 71 -2.07 -2.59 22.66
C MET A 71 -1.82 -2.12 24.10
N GLY A 72 -1.17 -0.97 24.30
CA GLY A 72 -0.58 -0.63 25.59
C GLY A 72 0.50 -1.64 26.03
N ALA A 73 1.17 -2.30 25.08
CA ALA A 73 2.19 -3.31 25.33
C ALA A 73 3.61 -2.74 25.21
N ASN A 74 4.59 -3.47 25.75
CA ASN A 74 5.99 -3.12 25.57
C ASN A 74 6.43 -3.43 24.11
N PRO A 75 7.06 -2.49 23.38
CA PRO A 75 7.49 -2.73 22.00
C PRO A 75 8.44 -3.90 21.82
N LEU A 76 9.33 -4.16 22.80
CA LEU A 76 10.21 -5.32 22.76
C LEU A 76 9.41 -6.62 22.81
N MET A 77 8.37 -6.69 23.66
CA MET A 77 7.50 -7.86 23.74
C MET A 77 6.77 -8.11 22.42
N VAL A 78 6.30 -7.05 21.76
CA VAL A 78 5.67 -7.16 20.44
C VAL A 78 6.66 -7.65 19.40
N CYS A 79 7.85 -7.05 19.31
CA CYS A 79 8.89 -7.47 18.36
C CYS A 79 9.25 -8.96 18.50
N GLN A 80 9.31 -9.49 19.74
CA GLN A 80 9.65 -10.90 19.96
C GLN A 80 8.52 -11.88 19.59
N ASN A 81 7.28 -11.42 19.61
CA ASN A 81 6.11 -12.29 19.44
C ASN A 81 5.36 -12.07 18.12
N LEU A 82 5.73 -11.04 17.36
CA LEU A 82 5.19 -10.74 16.04
C LEU A 82 6.06 -11.40 14.97
N TYR A 83 5.51 -12.40 14.28
CA TYR A 83 6.16 -13.14 13.21
C TYR A 83 5.71 -12.59 11.85
N ILE A 84 6.63 -12.45 10.91
CA ILE A 84 6.29 -12.08 9.54
C ILE A 84 6.36 -13.35 8.70
N VAL A 85 5.19 -13.92 8.41
CA VAL A 85 5.06 -15.13 7.60
C VAL A 85 4.63 -14.71 6.20
N HIS A 86 5.49 -14.89 5.20
CA HIS A 86 5.24 -14.47 3.81
C HIS A 86 4.75 -13.02 3.70
N GLY A 87 5.38 -12.08 4.41
CA GLY A 87 5.00 -10.66 4.39
C GLY A 87 3.71 -10.31 5.15
N ARG A 88 3.04 -11.29 5.77
CA ARG A 88 1.87 -11.06 6.63
C ARG A 88 2.28 -11.17 8.11
N PRO A 89 1.95 -10.17 8.94
CA PRO A 89 2.19 -10.24 10.37
C PRO A 89 1.25 -11.27 11.02
N ALA A 90 1.79 -12.01 11.99
CA ALA A 90 1.07 -13.04 12.72
C ALA A 90 1.60 -13.12 14.16
N TRP A 91 0.72 -13.41 15.12
CA TRP A 91 1.14 -13.56 16.52
C TRP A 91 1.69 -14.95 16.81
N SER A 92 2.59 -15.09 17.77
CA SER A 92 2.80 -16.42 18.37
C SER A 92 1.54 -16.84 19.13
N ALA A 93 1.18 -18.13 19.05
CA ALA A 93 0.06 -18.65 19.84
C ALA A 93 0.29 -18.44 21.36
N GLN A 94 1.54 -18.56 21.81
CA GLN A 94 1.93 -18.32 23.20
C GLN A 94 1.65 -16.88 23.64
N PHE A 95 1.90 -15.90 22.78
CA PHE A 95 1.63 -14.51 23.08
C PHE A 95 0.14 -14.24 23.24
N LEU A 96 -0.71 -14.80 22.36
CA LEU A 96 -2.16 -14.68 22.49
C LEU A 96 -2.67 -15.32 23.78
N ILE A 97 -2.14 -16.51 24.13
CA ILE A 97 -2.48 -17.18 25.39
C ILE A 97 -2.08 -16.31 26.59
N ALA A 98 -0.87 -15.75 26.58
CA ALA A 98 -0.36 -14.91 27.65
C ALA A 98 -1.16 -13.61 27.81
N THR A 99 -1.49 -12.94 26.70
CA THR A 99 -2.31 -11.72 26.73
C THR A 99 -3.74 -11.99 27.16
N LEU A 100 -4.35 -13.10 26.72
CA LEU A 100 -5.67 -13.52 27.23
C LEU A 100 -5.63 -13.77 28.73
N ASN A 101 -4.60 -14.46 29.24
CA ASN A 101 -4.48 -14.72 30.67
C ASN A 101 -4.24 -13.43 31.49
N GLN A 102 -3.64 -12.40 30.90
CA GLN A 102 -3.33 -11.14 31.56
C GLN A 102 -4.42 -10.06 31.36
N CYS A 103 -5.39 -10.27 30.48
CA CYS A 103 -6.37 -9.24 30.10
C CYS A 103 -7.33 -8.84 31.25
N GLY A 104 -7.41 -9.64 32.31
CA GLY A 104 -8.27 -9.35 33.47
C GLY A 104 -9.78 -9.51 33.22
N ARG A 105 -10.21 -9.85 32.00
CA ARG A 105 -11.61 -10.15 31.67
C ARG A 105 -11.98 -11.60 31.93
N PHE A 106 -11.04 -12.52 31.75
CA PHE A 106 -11.26 -13.96 31.92
C PHE A 106 -10.31 -14.54 32.97
N THR A 107 -10.69 -15.69 33.54
CA THR A 107 -9.74 -16.57 34.23
C THR A 107 -8.67 -17.06 33.25
N SER A 108 -7.55 -17.58 33.76
CA SER A 108 -6.56 -18.25 32.91
C SER A 108 -7.20 -19.35 32.06
N ILE A 109 -6.87 -19.37 30.77
CA ILE A 109 -7.40 -20.35 29.83
C ILE A 109 -7.03 -21.77 30.27
N ARG A 110 -8.00 -22.68 30.21
CA ARG A 110 -7.83 -24.11 30.47
C ARG A 110 -8.25 -24.91 29.24
N TYR A 111 -7.89 -26.18 29.24
CA TYR A 111 -8.08 -27.06 28.10
C TYR A 111 -8.84 -28.31 28.54
N GLU A 112 -9.89 -28.64 27.82
CA GLU A 112 -10.69 -29.85 28.02
C GLU A 112 -10.46 -30.76 26.81
N PHE A 113 -9.92 -31.95 27.07
CA PHE A 113 -9.71 -32.95 26.04
C PHE A 113 -10.90 -33.90 25.94
N GLN A 114 -11.22 -34.30 24.72
CA GLN A 114 -12.27 -35.25 24.40
C GLN A 114 -11.71 -36.31 23.45
N GLY A 115 -12.18 -37.55 23.59
CA GLY A 115 -11.73 -38.69 22.78
C GLY A 115 -10.47 -39.38 23.33
N GLU A 116 -9.94 -40.31 22.56
CA GLU A 116 -8.78 -41.13 22.94
C GLU A 116 -7.54 -40.69 22.16
N GLU A 117 -6.45 -40.45 22.87
CA GLU A 117 -5.20 -39.93 22.28
C GLU A 117 -4.73 -40.74 21.08
N GLY A 118 -4.36 -40.04 20.01
CA GLY A 118 -3.92 -40.66 18.75
C GLY A 118 -5.05 -41.05 17.78
N LYS A 119 -6.33 -40.98 18.19
CA LYS A 119 -7.48 -41.18 17.28
C LYS A 119 -7.99 -39.88 16.67
N ASP A 120 -8.79 -40.00 15.61
CA ASP A 120 -9.32 -38.84 14.88
C ASP A 120 -10.37 -38.07 15.69
N GLU A 121 -11.05 -38.74 16.62
CA GLU A 121 -11.98 -38.13 17.56
C GLU A 121 -11.26 -37.36 18.69
N TRP A 122 -9.96 -37.57 18.87
CA TRP A 122 -9.20 -36.86 19.89
C TRP A 122 -9.17 -35.37 19.57
N GLY A 123 -9.53 -34.55 20.55
CA GLY A 123 -9.58 -33.11 20.38
C GLY A 123 -9.50 -32.34 21.68
N CYS A 124 -9.39 -31.03 21.53
CA CYS A 124 -9.24 -30.08 22.61
C CYS A 124 -10.21 -28.91 22.43
N ARG A 125 -10.82 -28.48 23.54
CA ARG A 125 -11.56 -27.22 23.65
C ARG A 125 -10.83 -26.33 24.64
N ALA A 126 -10.76 -25.04 24.34
CA ALA A 126 -10.33 -24.03 25.28
C ALA A 126 -11.53 -23.54 26.08
N VAL A 127 -11.37 -23.42 27.40
CA VAL A 127 -12.39 -22.91 28.32
C VAL A 127 -11.82 -21.82 29.20
N ALA A 128 -12.61 -20.78 29.42
CA ALA A 128 -12.29 -19.73 30.39
C ALA A 128 -13.59 -19.15 30.96
N THR A 129 -13.56 -18.71 32.21
CA THR A 129 -14.70 -18.07 32.86
C THR A 129 -14.55 -16.55 32.75
N GLU A 130 -15.58 -15.86 32.27
CA GLU A 130 -15.60 -14.40 32.29
C GLU A 130 -15.84 -13.90 33.72
N LEU A 131 -14.95 -13.04 34.21
CA LEU A 131 -14.94 -12.64 35.62
C LEU A 131 -16.11 -11.71 35.99
N ALA A 132 -16.63 -10.95 35.01
CA ALA A 132 -17.74 -10.03 35.23
C ALA A 132 -19.09 -10.75 35.38
N THR A 133 -19.33 -11.78 34.56
CA THR A 133 -20.60 -12.52 34.51
C THR A 133 -20.56 -13.83 35.30
N GLY A 134 -19.37 -14.37 35.55
CA GLY A 134 -19.19 -15.73 36.09
C GLY A 134 -19.51 -16.83 35.08
N GLU A 135 -19.79 -16.49 33.82
CA GLU A 135 -20.16 -17.45 32.80
C GLU A 135 -18.92 -18.22 32.30
N LYS A 136 -19.04 -19.56 32.24
CA LYS A 136 -18.00 -20.41 31.67
C LYS A 136 -18.15 -20.44 30.14
N LEU A 137 -17.24 -19.78 29.44
CA LEU A 137 -17.19 -19.77 27.99
C LEU A 137 -16.40 -20.98 27.49
N THR A 138 -16.95 -21.65 26.48
CA THR A 138 -16.35 -22.85 25.88
C THR A 138 -16.12 -22.61 24.40
N GLY A 139 -14.85 -22.68 24.00
CA GLY A 139 -14.45 -22.52 22.61
C GLY A 139 -14.81 -23.73 21.73
N PRO A 140 -14.58 -23.60 20.42
CA PRO A 140 -14.80 -24.68 19.46
C PRO A 140 -13.94 -25.91 19.77
N LEU A 141 -14.45 -27.10 19.43
CA LEU A 141 -13.69 -28.34 19.49
C LEU A 141 -12.78 -28.46 18.27
N ILE A 142 -11.48 -28.55 18.53
CA ILE A 142 -10.48 -28.87 17.50
C ILE A 142 -10.12 -30.33 17.66
N THR A 143 -10.35 -31.15 16.65
CA THR A 143 -9.97 -32.58 16.66
C THR A 143 -8.81 -32.87 15.71
N ILE A 144 -8.13 -34.00 15.91
CA ILE A 144 -7.15 -34.52 14.96
C ILE A 144 -7.79 -34.81 13.61
N GLY A 145 -9.03 -35.31 13.58
CA GLY A 145 -9.79 -35.50 12.34
C GLY A 145 -10.01 -34.19 11.57
N LEU A 146 -10.30 -33.08 12.27
CA LEU A 146 -10.37 -31.75 11.66
C LEU A 146 -8.99 -31.33 11.13
N ALA A 147 -7.94 -31.51 11.94
CA ALA A 147 -6.57 -31.16 11.55
C ALA A 147 -6.07 -31.92 10.31
N LYS A 148 -6.50 -33.18 10.13
CA LYS A 148 -6.24 -33.97 8.92
C LYS A 148 -7.02 -33.44 7.71
N LYS A 149 -8.30 -33.12 7.88
CA LYS A 149 -9.15 -32.55 6.80
C LYS A 149 -8.64 -31.20 6.31
N GLU A 150 -8.18 -30.36 7.23
CA GLU A 150 -7.59 -29.06 6.94
C GLU A 150 -6.12 -29.14 6.49
N GLY A 151 -5.54 -30.35 6.46
CA GLY A 151 -4.18 -30.58 5.99
C GLY A 151 -3.07 -30.15 6.95
N TRP A 152 -3.37 -29.73 8.19
CA TRP A 152 -2.35 -29.30 9.17
C TRP A 152 -1.44 -30.45 9.60
N TYR A 153 -2.00 -31.65 9.72
CA TYR A 153 -1.32 -32.83 10.24
C TYR A 153 -0.43 -33.54 9.19
N GLY A 154 -0.76 -33.37 7.90
CA GLY A 154 -0.15 -34.11 6.80
C GLY A 154 1.01 -33.39 6.10
N LYS A 155 1.29 -32.12 6.43
CA LYS A 155 2.37 -31.37 5.76
C LYS A 155 3.74 -31.98 6.09
N ASN A 156 4.54 -32.22 5.05
CA ASN A 156 5.93 -32.69 5.20
C ASN A 156 6.75 -31.66 5.99
N GLY A 157 7.40 -32.10 7.06
CA GLY A 157 8.11 -31.23 8.00
C GLY A 157 7.23 -30.59 9.09
N SER A 158 5.94 -30.93 9.17
CA SER A 158 5.07 -30.46 10.26
C SER A 158 5.53 -31.04 11.60
N LYS A 159 5.89 -30.16 12.52
CA LYS A 159 6.21 -30.52 13.92
C LYS A 159 4.98 -31.03 14.68
N TRP A 160 3.79 -30.92 14.09
CA TRP A 160 2.53 -31.32 14.70
C TRP A 160 2.36 -32.83 14.83
N GLN A 161 3.02 -33.63 13.98
CA GLN A 161 3.01 -35.08 14.11
C GLN A 161 3.71 -35.55 15.39
N SER A 162 4.80 -34.88 15.79
CA SER A 162 5.53 -35.21 17.03
C SER A 162 4.97 -34.52 18.27
N MET A 163 4.17 -33.47 18.12
CA MET A 163 3.57 -32.71 19.24
C MET A 163 2.08 -32.36 18.98
N PRO A 164 1.20 -33.38 18.85
CA PRO A 164 -0.20 -33.15 18.50
C PRO A 164 -0.98 -32.44 19.61
N GLU A 165 -0.66 -32.71 20.88
CA GLU A 165 -1.31 -32.04 22.02
C GLU A 165 -1.06 -30.52 22.00
N LEU A 166 0.16 -30.09 21.69
CA LEU A 166 0.53 -28.68 21.64
C LEU A 166 -0.19 -27.96 20.50
N MET A 167 -0.26 -28.61 19.33
CA MET A 167 -1.05 -28.14 18.20
C MET A 167 -2.50 -27.88 18.61
N LEU A 168 -3.13 -28.88 19.24
CA LEU A 168 -4.53 -28.81 19.65
C LEU A 168 -4.78 -27.66 20.64
N ARG A 169 -3.90 -27.49 21.63
CA ARG A 169 -3.99 -26.38 22.61
C ARG A 169 -3.85 -25.01 21.94
N TYR A 170 -2.85 -24.82 21.09
CA TYR A 170 -2.63 -23.54 20.42
C TYR A 170 -3.78 -23.18 19.49
N ARG A 171 -4.33 -24.16 18.76
CA ARG A 171 -5.49 -23.98 17.89
C ARG A 171 -6.75 -23.64 18.68
N ALA A 172 -7.02 -24.40 19.74
CA ALA A 172 -8.17 -24.16 20.61
C ALA A 172 -8.08 -22.76 21.25
N ALA A 173 -6.90 -22.34 21.71
CA ALA A 173 -6.68 -21.01 22.27
C ALA A 173 -6.87 -19.89 21.25
N SER A 174 -6.26 -20.01 20.05
CA SER A 174 -6.42 -18.99 18.99
C SER A 174 -7.89 -18.81 18.61
N TRP A 175 -8.63 -19.92 18.43
CA TRP A 175 -10.04 -19.86 18.05
C TRP A 175 -10.91 -19.32 19.18
N PHE A 176 -10.59 -19.62 20.44
CA PHE A 176 -11.24 -19.02 21.59
C PHE A 176 -11.03 -17.50 21.63
N VAL A 177 -9.78 -17.04 21.50
CA VAL A 177 -9.47 -15.60 21.46
C VAL A 177 -10.22 -14.94 20.32
N ARG A 178 -10.26 -15.53 19.13
CA ARG A 178 -10.98 -14.97 17.98
C ARG A 178 -12.49 -14.88 18.21
N ALA A 179 -13.07 -15.85 18.90
CA ALA A 179 -14.51 -15.90 19.16
C ALA A 179 -14.95 -14.92 20.27
N TYR A 180 -14.17 -14.81 21.35
CA TYR A 180 -14.61 -14.12 22.58
C TYR A 180 -13.82 -12.85 22.93
N ALA A 181 -12.60 -12.73 22.42
CA ALA A 181 -11.69 -11.61 22.70
C ALA A 181 -10.88 -11.18 21.45
N PRO A 182 -11.52 -10.91 20.29
CA PRO A 182 -10.81 -10.58 19.05
C PRO A 182 -9.93 -9.32 19.16
N GLU A 183 -10.25 -8.43 20.09
CA GLU A 183 -9.46 -7.24 20.43
C GLU A 183 -8.03 -7.57 20.88
N ILE A 184 -7.81 -8.74 21.49
CA ILE A 184 -6.47 -9.19 21.92
C ILE A 184 -5.62 -9.58 20.71
N ALA A 185 -6.24 -10.23 19.72
CA ALA A 185 -5.56 -10.62 18.49
C ALA A 185 -5.41 -9.45 17.52
N MET A 186 -6.22 -8.39 17.65
CA MET A 186 -6.28 -7.24 16.75
C MET A 186 -6.42 -7.64 15.27
N GLY A 187 -7.19 -8.70 15.01
CA GLY A 187 -7.41 -9.21 13.66
C GLY A 187 -6.27 -10.05 13.07
N LEU A 188 -5.16 -10.24 13.78
CA LEU A 188 -4.06 -11.10 13.33
C LEU A 188 -4.32 -12.56 13.73
N LYS A 189 -3.98 -13.49 12.82
CA LYS A 189 -3.97 -14.93 13.10
C LYS A 189 -2.67 -15.33 13.81
N THR A 190 -2.59 -16.55 14.33
CA THR A 190 -1.30 -17.04 14.82
C THR A 190 -0.37 -17.44 13.69
N ALA A 191 0.95 -17.41 13.93
CA ALA A 191 1.97 -17.74 12.95
C ALA A 191 1.76 -19.13 12.34
N GLU A 192 1.34 -20.08 13.16
CA GLU A 192 1.01 -21.45 12.76
C GLU A 192 -0.19 -21.48 11.80
N GLU A 193 -1.23 -20.68 12.06
CA GLU A 193 -2.40 -20.59 11.17
C GLU A 193 -2.04 -19.98 9.82
N VAL A 194 -1.17 -18.97 9.81
CA VAL A 194 -0.72 -18.32 8.58
C VAL A 194 0.18 -19.26 7.78
N GLN A 195 1.11 -19.96 8.43
CA GLN A 195 1.96 -20.98 7.78
C GLN A 195 1.13 -22.12 7.19
N ASP A 196 0.07 -22.54 7.87
CA ASP A 196 -0.77 -23.63 7.40
C ASP A 196 -1.70 -23.25 6.25
N THR A 197 -1.92 -21.95 5.99
CA THR A 197 -2.73 -21.48 4.86
C THR A 197 -2.02 -21.62 3.52
N TYR A 198 -0.68 -21.55 3.49
CA TYR A 198 0.07 -21.65 2.23
C TYR A 198 0.56 -23.08 2.01
N ALA A 199 0.29 -23.61 0.82
CA ALA A 199 0.91 -24.84 0.35
C ALA A 199 2.37 -24.51 -0.01
N LEU A 200 3.32 -25.10 0.72
CA LEU A 200 4.70 -25.11 0.27
C LEU A 200 4.79 -26.12 -0.87
N GLU A 201 4.65 -25.68 -2.11
CA GLU A 201 5.09 -26.50 -3.24
C GLU A 201 6.62 -26.54 -3.26
N PRO A 202 7.25 -27.73 -3.20
CA PRO A 202 8.69 -27.84 -3.35
C PRO A 202 9.08 -27.49 -4.79
N ALA A 203 9.96 -26.51 -4.97
CA ALA A 203 10.61 -26.28 -6.26
C ALA A 203 11.57 -27.44 -6.57
N GLU A 204 11.62 -27.87 -7.84
CA GLU A 204 12.37 -29.05 -8.32
C GLU A 204 13.89 -29.03 -8.01
N ASP A 205 14.45 -27.89 -7.59
CA ASP A 205 15.88 -27.72 -7.31
C ASP A 205 16.27 -27.81 -5.81
N GLY A 206 15.36 -28.24 -4.92
CA GLY A 206 15.67 -28.38 -3.48
C GLY A 206 15.93 -27.05 -2.75
N THR A 207 15.60 -25.92 -3.37
CA THR A 207 15.62 -24.59 -2.76
C THR A 207 14.19 -24.14 -2.44
N TYR A 208 13.97 -23.64 -1.22
CA TYR A 208 12.67 -23.08 -0.84
C TYR A 208 12.48 -21.71 -1.52
N ARG A 209 11.70 -21.65 -2.58
CA ARG A 209 11.21 -20.39 -3.16
C ARG A 209 9.69 -20.39 -3.08
N VAL A 210 9.17 -19.44 -2.32
CA VAL A 210 7.74 -19.11 -2.33
C VAL A 210 7.51 -18.26 -3.58
N SER A 211 6.67 -18.72 -4.50
CA SER A 211 6.20 -17.90 -5.60
C SER A 211 5.37 -16.76 -5.02
N VAL A 212 5.90 -15.54 -5.08
CA VAL A 212 5.21 -14.28 -4.72
C VAL A 212 4.09 -13.95 -5.75
N GLN A 213 3.62 -14.95 -6.50
CA GLN A 213 2.67 -14.80 -7.59
C GLN A 213 1.23 -14.70 -7.03
N GLU A 214 0.89 -15.51 -6.03
CA GLU A 214 -0.47 -15.54 -5.43
C GLU A 214 -0.75 -14.29 -4.57
N MET A 215 0.28 -13.67 -3.97
CA MET A 215 0.14 -12.40 -3.25
C MET A 215 -0.13 -11.20 -4.17
N LYS A 216 0.25 -11.31 -5.45
CA LYS A 216 -0.07 -10.29 -6.46
C LYS A 216 -1.50 -10.44 -6.98
N GLU A 217 -2.11 -11.62 -6.88
CA GLU A 217 -3.44 -11.88 -7.42
C GLU A 217 -4.54 -11.40 -6.48
N GLU A 218 -4.43 -11.63 -5.15
CA GLU A 218 -5.43 -11.12 -4.19
C GLU A 218 -5.44 -9.58 -4.05
N ALA A 219 -4.32 -8.91 -4.31
CA ALA A 219 -4.21 -7.44 -4.28
C ALA A 219 -4.49 -6.77 -5.65
N GLN A 220 -4.46 -7.53 -6.75
CA GLN A 220 -4.80 -7.01 -8.09
C GLN A 220 -6.29 -7.12 -8.41
N ASP A 221 -7.04 -7.95 -7.69
CA ASP A 221 -8.46 -8.21 -8.00
C ASP A 221 -9.43 -7.13 -7.49
N ARG A 222 -8.93 -6.07 -6.85
CA ARG A 222 -9.74 -4.91 -6.44
C ARG A 222 -9.39 -3.61 -7.13
N ASP A 223 -8.27 -3.54 -7.84
CA ASP A 223 -7.93 -2.35 -8.63
C ASP A 223 -6.78 -2.65 -9.60
N THR A 224 -7.06 -3.27 -10.76
CA THR A 224 -6.13 -3.18 -11.90
C THR A 224 -6.87 -3.34 -13.23
N PRO A 225 -6.75 -2.39 -14.18
CA PRO A 225 -7.14 -2.63 -15.57
C PRO A 225 -6.24 -3.71 -16.18
N SER A 226 -6.85 -4.73 -16.78
CA SER A 226 -6.25 -5.86 -17.49
C SER A 226 -4.84 -5.58 -18.06
N LYS A 227 -3.84 -6.38 -17.64
CA LYS A 227 -2.51 -6.45 -18.25
C LYS A 227 -2.63 -6.91 -19.72
N ARG A 228 -2.78 -5.96 -20.63
CA ARG A 228 -2.52 -6.20 -22.06
C ARG A 228 -1.02 -6.22 -22.29
N SER A 229 -0.52 -7.26 -22.96
CA SER A 229 0.86 -7.34 -23.43
C SER A 229 1.19 -6.09 -24.26
N ARG A 230 2.41 -5.56 -24.10
CA ARG A 230 2.86 -4.40 -24.87
C ARG A 230 2.91 -4.80 -26.36
N PRO A 231 2.19 -4.10 -27.25
CA PRO A 231 2.18 -4.43 -28.67
C PRO A 231 3.58 -4.26 -29.27
N THR A 232 3.93 -5.16 -30.19
CA THR A 232 5.14 -5.10 -31.00
C THR A 232 5.12 -3.89 -31.92
N ASN A 233 6.28 -3.48 -32.44
CA ASN A 233 6.36 -2.32 -33.35
C ASN A 233 5.50 -2.49 -34.61
N ALA A 234 5.40 -3.72 -35.15
CA ALA A 234 4.58 -4.01 -36.32
C ALA A 234 3.07 -3.85 -36.03
N GLU A 235 2.60 -4.28 -34.86
CA GLU A 235 1.21 -4.10 -34.44
C GLU A 235 0.88 -2.62 -34.20
N MET A 236 1.83 -1.87 -33.66
CA MET A 236 1.68 -0.42 -33.48
C MET A 236 1.54 0.33 -34.80
N GLU A 237 2.31 -0.06 -35.82
CA GLU A 237 2.25 0.56 -37.15
C GLU A 237 0.94 0.24 -37.87
N ALA A 238 0.43 -0.98 -37.74
CA ALA A 238 -0.90 -1.35 -38.23
C ALA A 238 -2.01 -0.52 -37.56
N ARG A 239 -1.93 -0.32 -36.23
CA ARG A 239 -2.93 0.47 -35.49
C ARG A 239 -2.89 1.95 -35.83
N ARG A 240 -1.71 2.50 -36.11
CA ARG A 240 -1.55 3.88 -36.61
C ARG A 240 -2.22 4.04 -37.97
N LYS A 241 -1.97 3.11 -38.89
CA LYS A 241 -2.57 3.14 -40.22
C LYS A 241 -4.09 3.07 -40.15
N GLU A 242 -4.64 2.17 -39.34
CA GLU A 242 -6.09 2.03 -39.17
C GLU A 242 -6.73 3.30 -38.55
N ALA A 243 -6.04 3.95 -37.61
CA ALA A 243 -6.52 5.21 -37.02
C ALA A 243 -6.46 6.38 -38.00
N ALA A 244 -5.41 6.45 -38.82
CA ALA A 244 -5.27 7.43 -39.89
C ALA A 244 -6.34 7.25 -40.98
N ASP A 245 -6.57 6.02 -41.43
CA ASP A 245 -7.58 5.68 -42.43
C ASP A 245 -9.01 6.01 -41.92
N ALA A 246 -9.28 5.74 -40.64
CA ALA A 246 -10.57 6.08 -40.02
C ALA A 246 -10.81 7.60 -39.96
N TRP A 247 -9.77 8.40 -39.70
CA TRP A 247 -9.88 9.86 -39.72
C TRP A 247 -10.03 10.41 -41.13
N LEU A 248 -9.24 9.90 -42.09
CA LEU A 248 -9.36 10.26 -43.51
C LEU A 248 -10.75 9.95 -44.09
N ALA A 249 -11.40 8.88 -43.62
CA ALA A 249 -12.77 8.56 -44.00
C ALA A 249 -13.80 9.63 -43.58
N THR A 250 -13.46 10.52 -42.66
CA THR A 250 -14.32 11.66 -42.26
C THR A 250 -14.24 12.86 -43.22
N GLY A 251 -13.32 12.81 -44.19
CA GLY A 251 -13.09 13.91 -45.14
C GLY A 251 -12.19 15.03 -44.62
N ASN A 252 -11.72 14.95 -43.37
CA ASN A 252 -10.81 15.92 -42.76
C ASN A 252 -9.33 15.57 -43.04
N PRO A 253 -8.44 16.57 -43.18
CA PRO A 253 -7.02 16.33 -43.39
C PRO A 253 -6.38 15.67 -42.15
N ILE A 254 -5.34 14.88 -42.40
CA ILE A 254 -4.65 14.11 -41.35
C ILE A 254 -3.89 15.00 -40.35
N GLU A 255 -3.52 16.21 -40.77
CA GLU A 255 -2.82 17.20 -39.94
C GLU A 255 -3.67 17.64 -38.74
N ASP A 256 -5.00 17.66 -38.89
CA ASP A 256 -5.93 18.04 -37.82
C ASP A 256 -5.92 17.01 -36.69
N VAL A 257 -5.92 15.72 -37.01
CA VAL A 257 -5.85 14.67 -36.00
C VAL A 257 -4.45 14.59 -35.39
N GLU A 258 -3.39 14.79 -36.18
CA GLU A 258 -2.02 14.85 -35.65
C GLU A 258 -1.84 15.99 -34.63
N LYS A 259 -2.44 17.15 -34.89
CA LYS A 259 -2.46 18.28 -33.95
C LYS A 259 -3.21 17.94 -32.67
N LEU A 260 -4.39 17.34 -32.77
CA LEU A 260 -5.27 17.02 -31.62
C LEU A 260 -4.76 15.87 -30.75
N VAL A 261 -4.00 14.95 -31.35
CA VAL A 261 -3.60 13.70 -30.72
C VAL A 261 -2.14 13.73 -30.26
N ASN A 262 -1.24 14.34 -31.03
CA ASN A 262 0.20 14.25 -30.77
C ASN A 262 1.01 15.51 -31.13
N ALA A 263 0.35 16.68 -31.26
CA ALA A 263 1.00 17.96 -31.56
C ALA A 263 2.03 17.89 -32.73
N TYR A 264 1.63 17.26 -33.85
CA TYR A 264 2.41 17.06 -35.09
C TYR A 264 3.51 15.99 -35.08
N ALA A 265 3.62 15.16 -34.03
CA ALA A 265 4.54 14.02 -34.06
C ALA A 265 3.92 12.79 -34.75
N ARG A 266 4.63 12.23 -35.74
CA ARG A 266 4.20 11.05 -36.54
C ARG A 266 4.11 9.73 -35.74
N ASN A 267 4.76 9.66 -34.58
CA ASN A 267 4.83 8.42 -33.80
C ASN A 267 3.75 8.36 -32.70
N TRP A 268 2.57 7.83 -33.04
CA TRP A 268 1.46 7.73 -32.09
C TRP A 268 1.58 6.50 -31.17
N THR A 269 1.18 6.66 -29.92
CA THR A 269 0.99 5.58 -28.94
C THR A 269 -0.36 4.88 -29.10
N THR A 270 -0.57 3.75 -28.42
CA THR A 270 -1.85 3.02 -28.41
C THR A 270 -3.03 3.91 -28.05
N ALA A 271 -2.90 4.69 -26.97
CA ALA A 271 -3.95 5.58 -26.49
C ALA A 271 -4.26 6.70 -27.49
N GLN A 272 -3.23 7.18 -28.18
CA GLN A 272 -3.35 8.20 -29.23
C GLN A 272 -4.08 7.65 -30.47
N CYS A 273 -3.79 6.41 -30.88
CA CYS A 273 -4.52 5.76 -31.98
C CYS A 273 -6.00 5.53 -31.63
N GLU A 274 -6.31 5.17 -30.39
CA GLU A 274 -7.69 5.02 -29.92
C GLU A 274 -8.42 6.36 -29.85
N LYS A 275 -7.75 7.42 -29.36
CA LYS A 275 -8.29 8.79 -29.35
C LYS A 275 -8.58 9.30 -30.76
N ALA A 276 -7.69 9.06 -31.73
CA ALA A 276 -7.92 9.41 -33.13
C ALA A 276 -9.17 8.71 -33.71
N LYS A 277 -9.37 7.42 -33.41
CA LYS A 277 -10.57 6.68 -33.82
C LYS A 277 -11.85 7.20 -33.16
N GLN A 278 -11.80 7.59 -31.89
CA GLN A 278 -12.94 8.20 -31.18
C GLN A 278 -13.32 9.53 -31.81
N LEU A 279 -12.35 10.41 -32.04
CA LEU A 279 -12.57 11.69 -32.71
C LEU A 279 -13.13 11.47 -34.13
N ALA A 280 -12.65 10.47 -34.87
CA ALA A 280 -13.20 10.14 -36.19
C ALA A 280 -14.67 9.71 -36.10
N ALA A 281 -15.02 8.87 -35.12
CA ALA A 281 -16.39 8.43 -34.89
C ALA A 281 -17.31 9.56 -34.40
N GLU A 282 -16.76 10.54 -33.67
CA GLU A 282 -17.48 11.76 -33.26
C GLU A 282 -17.67 12.72 -34.44
N ALA A 283 -16.66 12.91 -35.29
CA ALA A 283 -16.76 13.71 -36.50
C ALA A 283 -17.79 13.14 -37.49
N MET A 284 -17.85 11.80 -37.62
CA MET A 284 -18.89 11.13 -38.43
C MET A 284 -20.29 11.28 -37.82
N ARG A 285 -20.41 11.26 -36.49
CA ARG A 285 -21.69 11.48 -35.79
C ARG A 285 -22.15 12.93 -35.92
N ASN A 286 -21.24 13.89 -35.77
CA ASN A 286 -21.54 15.31 -35.88
C ASN A 286 -21.77 15.76 -37.34
N GLY A 287 -21.15 15.07 -38.31
CA GLY A 287 -21.43 15.24 -39.74
C GLY A 287 -22.78 14.67 -40.19
N ALA A 288 -23.43 13.83 -39.38
CA ALA A 288 -24.79 13.33 -39.61
C ALA A 288 -25.88 14.19 -38.93
N GLN A 289 -25.50 15.16 -38.10
CA GLN A 289 -26.40 16.02 -37.36
C GLN A 289 -26.14 17.48 -37.70
N GLN A 290 -26.54 17.87 -38.92
CA GLN A 290 -26.73 19.27 -39.26
C GLN A 290 -28.13 19.69 -38.82
N ASP A 291 -28.21 20.27 -37.62
CA ASP A 291 -29.14 21.37 -37.32
C ASP A 291 -28.49 22.23 -36.23
N ALA A 292 -28.57 23.54 -36.42
CA ALA A 292 -27.74 24.58 -35.82
C ALA A 292 -27.44 24.43 -34.31
N PRO A 293 -26.20 24.66 -33.84
CA PRO A 293 -25.93 24.70 -32.41
C PRO A 293 -26.51 25.98 -31.81
N GLU A 294 -27.62 25.81 -31.10
CA GLU A 294 -28.04 26.71 -30.02
C GLU A 294 -26.96 26.65 -28.93
N VAL A 295 -26.32 27.79 -28.67
CA VAL A 295 -25.15 27.91 -27.77
C VAL A 295 -25.58 27.63 -26.32
N PRO A 296 -25.09 26.57 -25.66
CA PRO A 296 -25.23 26.41 -24.22
C PRO A 296 -24.08 27.15 -23.53
N ALA A 297 -24.45 27.93 -22.52
CA ALA A 297 -23.60 28.87 -21.78
C ALA A 297 -22.26 28.28 -21.29
N GLN A 298 -21.18 29.04 -21.52
CA GLN A 298 -19.86 28.81 -20.95
C GLN A 298 -19.89 28.95 -19.41
N PRO A 299 -19.16 28.13 -18.65
CA PRO A 299 -18.74 28.52 -17.31
C PRO A 299 -17.74 29.67 -17.46
N GLU A 300 -17.98 30.77 -16.74
CA GLU A 300 -17.18 31.99 -16.77
C GLU A 300 -15.67 31.70 -16.63
N ALA A 301 -14.91 32.15 -17.63
CA ALA A 301 -13.46 32.20 -17.56
C ALA A 301 -13.03 33.20 -16.47
N GLN A 302 -12.19 32.75 -15.55
CA GLN A 302 -11.47 33.66 -14.66
C GLN A 302 -10.65 34.65 -15.52
N PRO A 303 -10.74 35.96 -15.30
CA PRO A 303 -9.93 36.91 -16.04
C PRO A 303 -8.45 36.69 -15.74
N ALA A 304 -7.62 36.79 -16.79
CA ALA A 304 -6.17 36.77 -16.68
C ALA A 304 -5.68 37.72 -15.57
N PRO A 305 -4.63 37.37 -14.79
CA PRO A 305 -4.12 38.26 -13.76
C PRO A 305 -3.71 39.59 -14.41
N ALA A 306 -4.15 40.70 -13.80
CA ALA A 306 -3.88 42.05 -14.28
C ALA A 306 -2.36 42.21 -14.50
N ALA A 307 -1.98 42.55 -15.73
CA ALA A 307 -0.59 42.74 -16.07
C ALA A 307 -0.04 43.93 -15.27
N ASN A 308 1.08 43.74 -14.58
CA ASN A 308 1.78 44.83 -13.90
C ASN A 308 2.24 45.85 -14.95
N MET A 309 1.87 47.12 -14.76
CA MET A 309 2.27 48.23 -15.63
C MET A 309 3.66 48.71 -15.19
N ILE A 310 4.61 48.73 -16.12
CA ILE A 310 6.00 49.14 -15.92
C ILE A 310 6.26 50.37 -16.80
N THR A 311 7.03 51.33 -16.30
CA THR A 311 7.44 52.51 -17.08
C THR A 311 8.62 52.16 -17.98
N CYS A 312 8.46 52.33 -19.30
CA CYS A 312 9.53 52.10 -20.26
C CYS A 312 10.62 53.20 -20.15
N PRO A 313 11.91 52.86 -19.97
CA PRO A 313 12.98 53.86 -19.84
C PRO A 313 13.36 54.55 -21.16
N LYS A 314 12.87 54.09 -22.33
CA LYS A 314 13.12 54.73 -23.63
C LYS A 314 12.02 55.72 -24.05
N THR A 315 10.78 55.48 -23.65
CA THR A 315 9.60 56.23 -24.13
C THR A 315 8.76 56.83 -22.99
N GLU A 316 9.18 56.66 -21.73
CA GLU A 316 8.55 57.18 -20.50
C GLU A 316 7.05 56.87 -20.36
N THR A 317 6.57 55.85 -21.07
CA THR A 317 5.17 55.45 -21.16
C THR A 317 4.93 54.17 -20.36
N GLN A 318 3.73 54.03 -19.77
CA GLN A 318 3.37 52.83 -19.03
C GLN A 318 2.98 51.70 -20.00
N VAL A 319 3.68 50.59 -19.91
CA VAL A 319 3.47 49.39 -20.73
C VAL A 319 3.26 48.19 -19.83
N SER A 320 2.43 47.24 -20.25
CA SER A 320 2.23 46.00 -19.48
C SER A 320 3.46 45.09 -19.58
N ASP A 321 3.75 44.36 -18.49
CA ASP A 321 4.76 43.30 -18.40
C ASP A 321 4.75 42.37 -19.63
N TRP A 322 3.55 41.90 -20.02
CA TRP A 322 3.38 41.04 -21.20
C TRP A 322 3.83 41.69 -22.51
N THR A 323 3.53 42.97 -22.71
CA THR A 323 3.95 43.70 -23.92
C THR A 323 5.47 43.95 -23.92
N CYS A 324 6.08 44.08 -22.76
CA CYS A 324 7.53 44.21 -22.61
C CYS A 324 8.27 42.89 -22.89
N SER A 325 7.66 41.76 -22.49
CA SER A 325 8.23 40.42 -22.67
C SER A 325 8.46 40.05 -24.14
N ASP A 326 7.59 40.51 -25.05
CA ASP A 326 7.63 40.24 -26.49
C ASP A 326 8.23 41.38 -27.34
N CYS A 327 8.88 42.38 -26.72
CA CYS A 327 9.44 43.53 -27.42
C CYS A 327 10.76 43.20 -28.15
N GLU A 328 10.83 43.44 -29.46
CA GLU A 328 12.06 43.23 -30.27
C GLU A 328 13.25 44.07 -29.80
N GLN A 329 13.02 45.21 -29.15
CA GLN A 329 14.06 46.11 -28.63
C GLN A 329 14.54 45.76 -27.21
N ARG A 330 14.12 44.60 -26.67
CA ARG A 330 14.49 44.11 -25.33
C ARG A 330 16.00 43.82 -25.22
N ALA A 331 16.63 43.37 -26.30
CA ALA A 331 18.08 43.18 -26.38
C ALA A 331 18.79 44.54 -26.37
N GLY A 332 19.22 45.00 -25.19
CA GLY A 332 19.94 46.27 -24.99
C GLY A 332 19.24 47.28 -24.06
N CYS A 333 18.22 46.88 -23.32
CA CYS A 333 17.59 47.77 -22.32
C CYS A 333 18.42 47.77 -21.01
N PRO A 334 18.93 48.94 -20.55
CA PRO A 334 19.81 49.01 -19.38
C PRO A 334 19.13 48.66 -18.05
N ALA A 335 17.80 48.64 -18.00
CA ALA A 335 17.03 48.31 -16.78
C ALA A 335 16.83 46.79 -16.55
N TRP A 336 17.24 45.93 -17.49
CA TRP A 336 17.01 44.48 -17.45
C TRP A 336 18.29 43.65 -17.70
N ALA A 337 19.46 44.29 -17.61
CA ALA A 337 20.76 43.68 -17.87
C ALA A 337 21.54 43.32 -16.58
N GLU A 338 20.82 43.05 -15.48
CA GLU A 338 21.36 42.38 -14.29
C GLU A 338 20.73 40.99 -14.12
#